data_AF-A0A951EVG3-F1
#
_entry.id   AF-A0A951EVG3-F1
#
_cell.length_a   1.000
_cell.length_b   1.000
_cell.length_c   1.000
_cell.angle_alpha   90.00
_cell.angle_beta   90.00
_cell.angle_gamma   90.00
#
_symmetry.space_group_name_H-M   'P 1'
#
loop_
_entity.id
_entity.type
_entity.pdbx_description
1 polymer ?
#
loop_
_entity_poly.entity_id
_entity_poly.type
_entity_poly.pdbx_seq_one_letter_code
_entity_poly.pdbx_strand_id
1 'polypeptide(L)'
;MSRAYTTAGAFRRALEERLKRTSIDEQIDLNRLRRQVSFDRLLARLFRTEQLPWVLKGGYALELRFKAARSTVDIDLTVQRVPALVGDDQNQIIRDLLQSEADVPLGDWFEFTFGPPAMNLTAAPYGGARYPVVARMDERIFARFHLDAGVGDLVSPPLETIICRDWLAFAGIQPSPGSDDRSRAASSGWAIG
;
A
#
# COMPACT_ATOMS: atom_id res chain seq x y z
N MET A 1 -13.60 -18.17 -7.76
CA MET A 1 -12.16 -17.81 -7.81
C MET A 1 -11.35 -19.10 -7.87
N SER A 2 -10.89 -19.52 -9.05
CA SER A 2 -9.98 -20.66 -9.17
C SER A 2 -8.60 -20.24 -8.65
N ARG A 3 -8.08 -20.92 -7.62
CA ARG A 3 -6.71 -20.69 -7.15
C ARG A 3 -5.75 -21.18 -8.23
N ALA A 4 -5.25 -20.27 -9.07
CA ALA A 4 -4.21 -20.57 -10.07
C ALA A 4 -2.93 -21.13 -9.43
N TYR A 5 -2.72 -20.88 -8.14
CA TYR A 5 -1.58 -21.38 -7.36
C TYR A 5 -2.06 -22.01 -6.05
N THR A 6 -1.51 -23.19 -5.73
CA THR A 6 -1.84 -23.96 -4.52
C THR A 6 -0.88 -23.73 -3.36
N THR A 7 0.29 -23.11 -3.59
CA THR A 7 1.29 -22.80 -2.56
C THR A 7 1.85 -21.39 -2.71
N ALA A 8 2.22 -20.77 -1.58
CA ALA A 8 2.87 -19.45 -1.54
C ALA A 8 4.18 -19.45 -2.36
N GLY A 9 5.00 -20.49 -2.22
CA GLY A 9 6.26 -20.62 -2.97
C GLY A 9 6.07 -20.71 -4.48
N ALA A 10 5.03 -21.39 -4.97
CA ALA A 10 4.74 -21.42 -6.41
C ALA A 10 4.30 -20.05 -6.93
N PHE A 11 3.42 -19.37 -6.19
CA PHE A 11 3.00 -18.01 -6.52
C PHE A 11 4.17 -17.03 -6.53
N ARG A 12 5.03 -17.10 -5.51
CA ARG A 12 6.20 -16.23 -5.39
C ARG A 12 7.17 -16.41 -6.55
N ARG A 13 7.50 -17.65 -6.93
CA ARG A 13 8.37 -17.90 -8.09
C ARG A 13 7.79 -17.30 -9.36
N ALA A 14 6.49 -17.47 -9.57
CA ALA A 14 5.78 -16.94 -10.73
C ALA A 14 5.77 -15.41 -10.76
N LEU A 15 5.58 -14.74 -9.62
CA LEU A 15 5.68 -13.28 -9.49
C LEU A 15 7.11 -12.81 -9.78
N GLU A 16 8.11 -13.42 -9.14
CA GLU A 16 9.53 -13.08 -9.30
C GLU A 16 10.03 -13.23 -10.74
N GLU A 17 9.63 -14.28 -11.45
CA GLU A 17 9.96 -14.44 -12.87
C GLU A 17 9.41 -13.28 -13.71
N ARG A 18 8.19 -12.84 -13.44
CA ARG A 18 7.55 -11.75 -14.18
C ARG A 18 8.22 -10.42 -13.89
N LEU A 19 8.50 -10.13 -12.61
CA LEU A 19 9.22 -8.92 -12.23
C LEU A 19 10.62 -8.87 -12.84
N LYS A 20 11.32 -10.00 -12.95
CA LYS A 20 12.62 -10.07 -13.65
C LYS A 20 12.49 -9.74 -15.13
N ARG A 21 11.48 -10.27 -15.83
CA ARG A 21 11.23 -9.95 -17.24
C ARG A 21 10.92 -8.47 -17.41
N THR A 22 9.99 -7.94 -16.61
CA THR A 22 9.65 -6.51 -16.58
C THR A 22 10.86 -5.62 -16.29
N SER A 23 11.74 -6.03 -15.37
CA SER A 23 12.97 -5.30 -15.05
C SER A 23 13.88 -5.13 -16.27
N ILE A 24 14.03 -6.20 -17.06
CA ILE A 24 14.83 -6.19 -18.30
C ILE A 24 14.12 -5.37 -19.39
N ASP A 25 12.83 -5.62 -19.62
CA ASP A 25 12.09 -5.00 -20.71
C ASP A 25 11.94 -3.48 -20.52
N GLU A 26 11.66 -3.04 -19.29
CA GLU A 26 11.43 -1.63 -18.94
C GLU A 26 12.71 -0.93 -18.45
N GLN A 27 13.84 -1.65 -18.33
CA GLN A 27 15.10 -1.14 -17.75
C GLN A 27 14.91 -0.52 -16.35
N ILE A 28 14.07 -1.14 -15.54
CA ILE A 28 13.78 -0.73 -14.16
C ILE A 28 14.47 -1.69 -13.19
N ASP A 29 15.08 -1.16 -12.13
CA ASP A 29 15.66 -1.98 -11.07
C ASP A 29 14.63 -2.96 -10.46
N LEU A 30 15.01 -4.24 -10.34
CA LEU A 30 14.13 -5.29 -9.84
C LEU A 30 13.63 -5.00 -8.41
N ASN A 31 14.45 -4.40 -7.55
CA ASN A 31 14.02 -4.09 -6.19
C ASN A 31 13.03 -2.92 -6.16
N ARG A 32 13.11 -1.98 -7.11
CA ARG A 32 12.05 -0.98 -7.33
C ARG A 32 10.73 -1.65 -7.69
N LEU A 33 10.72 -2.59 -8.62
CA LEU A 33 9.50 -3.32 -9.00
C LEU A 33 8.93 -4.13 -7.82
N ARG A 34 9.77 -4.85 -7.06
CA ARG A 34 9.35 -5.56 -5.84
C ARG A 34 8.70 -4.61 -4.83
N ARG A 35 9.29 -3.42 -4.66
CA ARG A 35 8.77 -2.40 -3.76
C ARG A 35 7.42 -1.86 -4.23
N GLN A 36 7.28 -1.51 -5.50
CA GLN A 36 6.01 -1.04 -6.08
C GLN A 36 4.88 -2.09 -5.91
N VAL A 37 5.15 -3.36 -6.21
CA VAL A 37 4.18 -4.43 -5.97
C VAL A 37 3.79 -4.48 -4.49
N SER A 38 4.78 -4.40 -3.58
CA SER A 38 4.51 -4.43 -2.14
C SER A 38 3.68 -3.23 -1.68
N PHE A 39 3.93 -2.05 -2.26
CA PHE A 39 3.17 -0.84 -1.95
C PHE A 39 1.73 -0.98 -2.42
N ASP A 40 1.53 -1.35 -3.69
CA ASP A 40 0.20 -1.52 -4.25
C ASP A 40 -0.60 -2.59 -3.50
N ARG A 41 0.05 -3.67 -3.05
CA ARG A 41 -0.60 -4.73 -2.26
C ARG A 41 -0.89 -4.35 -0.82
N LEU A 42 -0.09 -3.47 -0.21
CA LEU A 42 -0.41 -2.91 1.10
C LEU A 42 -1.55 -1.91 0.98
N LEU A 43 -1.48 -0.99 0.01
CA LEU A 43 -2.54 -0.03 -0.26
C LEU A 43 -3.86 -0.77 -0.57
N ALA A 44 -3.82 -1.83 -1.40
CA ALA A 44 -4.94 -2.75 -1.65
C ALA A 44 -5.71 -3.14 -0.37
N ARG A 45 -5.01 -3.29 0.76
CA ARG A 45 -5.62 -3.59 2.06
C ARG A 45 -6.12 -2.32 2.76
N LEU A 46 -5.27 -1.29 2.83
CA LEU A 46 -5.54 -0.05 3.56
C LEU A 46 -6.72 0.78 3.00
N PHE A 47 -7.09 0.67 1.73
CA PHE A 47 -8.29 1.35 1.20
C PHE A 47 -9.31 0.37 0.61
N ARG A 48 -9.43 -0.80 1.25
CA ARG A 48 -10.47 -1.78 0.90
C ARG A 48 -11.89 -1.27 1.10
N THR A 49 -12.08 -0.36 2.04
CA THR A 49 -13.39 0.22 2.36
C THR A 49 -13.34 1.73 2.22
N GLU A 50 -14.39 2.32 1.65
CA GLU A 50 -14.52 3.78 1.41
C GLU A 50 -14.54 4.63 2.70
N GLN A 51 -14.62 4.00 3.87
CA GLN A 51 -14.85 4.64 5.17
C GLN A 51 -13.57 4.84 5.99
N LEU A 52 -12.39 4.51 5.44
CA LEU A 52 -11.16 4.57 6.21
C LEU A 52 -10.55 5.99 6.22
N PRO A 53 -9.89 6.39 7.32
CA PRO A 53 -9.39 7.76 7.50
C PRO A 53 -8.11 8.05 6.72
N TRP A 54 -7.64 7.13 5.87
CA TRP A 54 -6.37 7.22 5.17
C TRP A 54 -6.49 7.99 3.86
N VAL A 55 -5.54 8.87 3.60
CA VAL A 55 -5.33 9.48 2.29
C VAL A 55 -3.88 9.29 1.90
N LEU A 56 -3.67 8.76 0.69
CA LEU A 56 -2.34 8.58 0.13
C LEU A 56 -1.85 9.93 -0.40
N LYS A 57 -0.62 10.29 -0.01
CA LYS A 57 0.02 11.53 -0.44
C LYS A 57 1.48 11.27 -0.83
N GLY A 58 2.23 12.34 -1.06
CA GLY A 58 3.68 12.31 -1.16
C GLY A 58 4.20 11.65 -2.45
N GLY A 59 5.40 11.08 -2.36
CA GLY A 59 6.14 10.64 -3.54
C GLY A 59 5.44 9.52 -4.32
N TYR A 60 4.82 8.57 -3.61
CA TYR A 60 4.17 7.44 -4.28
C TYR A 60 2.87 7.83 -4.97
N ALA A 61 2.08 8.73 -4.37
CA ALA A 61 0.91 9.32 -5.03
C ALA A 61 1.28 9.98 -6.36
N LEU A 62 2.37 10.75 -6.38
CA LEU A 62 2.88 11.37 -7.61
C LEU A 62 3.40 10.35 -8.62
N GLU A 63 4.01 9.24 -8.18
CA GLU A 63 4.47 8.16 -9.06
C GLU A 63 3.30 7.41 -9.70
N LEU A 64 2.20 7.20 -8.96
CA LEU A 64 0.97 6.64 -9.50
C LEU A 64 0.32 7.57 -10.53
N ARG A 65 0.42 8.90 -10.33
CA ARG A 65 -0.13 9.92 -11.24
C ARG A 65 0.73 10.16 -12.48
N PHE A 66 2.05 10.17 -12.30
CA PHE A 66 3.01 10.53 -13.33
C PHE A 66 4.11 9.47 -13.43
N LYS A 67 4.15 8.77 -14.57
CA LYS A 67 5.16 7.75 -14.86
C LYS A 67 6.61 8.25 -14.79
N ALA A 68 6.84 9.57 -14.88
CA ALA A 68 8.14 10.21 -14.82
C ALA A 68 8.60 10.63 -13.40
N ALA A 69 7.80 10.38 -12.36
CA ALA A 69 8.17 10.75 -11.01
C ALA A 69 9.38 9.94 -10.50
N ARG A 70 10.19 10.57 -9.65
CA ARG A 70 11.32 9.92 -8.96
C ARG A 70 10.80 8.72 -8.17
N SER A 71 11.52 7.60 -8.23
CA SER A 71 11.21 6.45 -7.38
C SER A 71 11.24 6.84 -5.90
N THR A 72 10.12 6.64 -5.21
CA THR A 72 10.09 6.73 -3.75
C THR A 72 10.47 5.38 -3.10
N VAL A 73 10.91 5.48 -1.86
CA VAL A 73 11.27 4.34 -0.99
C VAL A 73 10.27 4.18 0.16
N ASP A 74 9.40 5.17 0.38
CA ASP A 74 8.46 5.22 1.49
C ASP A 74 7.02 5.45 0.98
N ILE A 75 6.02 5.05 1.78
CA ILE A 75 4.59 5.36 1.61
C ILE A 75 4.23 6.48 2.58
N ASP A 76 3.61 7.55 2.07
CA ASP A 76 3.14 8.65 2.90
C ASP A 76 1.61 8.63 3.01
N LEU A 77 1.10 8.48 4.22
CA LEU A 77 -0.32 8.57 4.53
C LEU A 77 -0.59 9.77 5.42
N THR A 78 -1.77 10.35 5.25
CA THR A 78 -2.38 11.21 6.27
C THR A 78 -3.65 10.58 6.81
N VAL A 79 -3.87 10.76 8.11
CA VAL A 79 -5.03 10.27 8.85
C VAL A 79 -5.86 11.45 9.28
N GLN A 80 -7.16 11.42 8.99
CA GLN A 80 -8.06 12.42 9.57
C GLN A 80 -8.05 12.30 11.10
N ARG A 81 -7.95 13.44 11.79
CA ARG A 81 -7.95 13.45 13.25
C ARG A 81 -9.32 12.99 13.77
N VAL A 82 -9.34 11.87 14.49
CA VAL A 82 -10.53 11.38 15.19
C VAL A 82 -10.30 11.42 16.71
N PRO A 83 -11.36 11.53 17.54
CA PRO A 83 -11.21 11.61 18.99
C PRO A 83 -10.39 10.49 19.62
N ALA A 84 -10.47 9.28 19.05
CA ALA A 84 -9.70 8.11 19.50
C ALA A 84 -8.18 8.24 19.33
N LEU A 85 -7.69 9.21 18.55
CA LEU A 85 -6.26 9.47 18.33
C LEU A 85 -5.70 10.54 19.29
N VAL A 86 -6.48 11.05 20.23
CA VAL A 86 -6.01 12.10 21.16
C VAL A 86 -5.40 11.47 22.42
N GLY A 87 -4.07 11.58 22.56
CA GLY A 87 -3.34 11.13 23.75
C GLY A 87 -1.93 10.64 23.45
N ASP A 88 -1.19 10.24 24.48
CA ASP A 88 0.22 9.81 24.37
C ASP A 88 0.40 8.51 23.57
N ASP A 89 -0.65 7.69 23.47
CA ASP A 89 -0.64 6.41 22.75
C ASP A 89 -0.98 6.53 21.24
N GLN A 90 -1.14 7.74 20.70
CA GLN A 90 -1.58 7.99 19.31
C GLN A 90 -0.82 7.13 18.28
N ASN A 91 0.51 7.07 18.37
CA ASN A 91 1.33 6.32 17.41
C ASN A 91 1.15 4.80 17.55
N GLN A 92 0.90 4.31 18.76
CA GLN A 92 0.64 2.88 18.97
C GLN A 92 -0.74 2.51 18.41
N ILE A 93 -1.77 3.35 18.63
CA ILE A 93 -3.11 3.17 18.07
C ILE A 93 -3.08 3.17 16.53
N ILE A 94 -2.36 4.11 15.92
CA ILE A 94 -2.20 4.17 14.45
C ILE A 94 -1.52 2.90 13.92
N ARG A 95 -0.46 2.45 14.59
CA ARG A 95 0.24 1.22 14.21
C ARG A 95 -0.67 0.00 14.28
N ASP A 96 -1.46 -0.14 15.34
CA ASP A 96 -2.36 -1.27 15.52
C ASP A 96 -3.49 -1.26 14.48
N LEU A 97 -4.01 -0.08 14.13
CA LEU A 97 -4.96 0.06 13.03
C LEU A 97 -4.33 -0.34 11.70
N LEU A 98 -3.12 0.16 11.38
CA LEU A 98 -2.39 -0.20 10.16
C LEU A 98 -2.14 -1.71 10.07
N GLN A 99 -1.72 -2.33 11.17
CA GLN A 99 -1.50 -3.79 11.23
C GLN A 99 -2.80 -4.55 11.00
N SER A 100 -3.90 -4.14 11.64
CA SER A 100 -5.20 -4.79 11.51
C SER A 100 -5.74 -4.76 10.08
N GLU A 101 -5.60 -3.63 9.38
CA GLU A 101 -5.99 -3.52 7.98
C GLU A 101 -5.05 -4.36 7.10
N ALA A 102 -3.75 -4.36 7.40
CA ALA A 102 -2.76 -5.09 6.62
C ALA A 102 -2.86 -6.63 6.76
N ASP A 103 -3.47 -7.12 7.85
CA ASP A 103 -3.71 -8.54 8.09
C ASP A 103 -4.92 -9.09 7.30
N VAL A 104 -5.69 -8.23 6.64
CA VAL A 104 -6.83 -8.67 5.81
C VAL A 104 -6.32 -9.51 4.63
N PRO A 105 -6.75 -10.78 4.49
CA PRO A 105 -6.28 -11.66 3.43
C PRO A 105 -6.92 -11.29 2.09
N LEU A 106 -6.07 -10.97 1.09
CA LEU A 106 -6.50 -10.69 -0.29
C LEU A 106 -6.17 -11.84 -1.28
N GLY A 107 -5.71 -12.98 -0.79
CA GLY A 107 -5.35 -14.15 -1.61
C GLY A 107 -4.07 -13.98 -2.44
N ASP A 108 -3.29 -12.94 -2.17
CA ASP A 108 -2.04 -12.58 -2.87
C ASP A 108 -0.76 -13.08 -2.17
N TRP A 109 -0.91 -13.86 -1.09
CA TRP A 109 0.17 -14.45 -0.28
C TRP A 109 1.14 -13.43 0.34
N PHE A 110 0.79 -12.14 0.35
CA PHE A 110 1.54 -11.12 1.06
C PHE A 110 1.15 -11.08 2.53
N GLU A 111 2.16 -11.02 3.39
CA GLU A 111 2.06 -10.78 4.82
C GLU A 111 2.85 -9.50 5.14
N PHE A 112 2.25 -8.57 5.89
CA PHE A 112 2.89 -7.32 6.26
C PHE A 112 3.06 -7.24 7.77
N THR A 113 4.20 -6.75 8.21
CA THR A 113 4.46 -6.50 9.64
C THR A 113 4.92 -5.06 9.83
N PHE A 114 4.23 -4.34 10.72
CA PHE A 114 4.60 -2.99 11.16
C PHE A 114 5.44 -3.06 12.44
N GLY A 115 6.66 -2.55 12.38
CA GLY A 115 7.51 -2.36 13.55
C GLY A 115 7.08 -1.16 14.41
N PRO A 116 7.70 -0.97 15.59
CA PRO A 116 7.45 0.18 16.43
C PRO A 116 7.78 1.50 15.71
N PRO A 117 7.20 2.64 16.15
CA PRO A 117 7.51 3.95 15.57
C PRO A 117 9.02 4.22 15.68
N ALA A 118 9.67 4.41 14.53
CA ALA A 118 11.11 4.62 14.44
C ALA A 118 11.49 6.11 14.54
N MET A 119 10.56 6.99 14.17
CA MET A 119 10.76 8.44 14.17
C MET A 119 9.41 9.15 14.28
N ASN A 120 9.33 10.21 15.09
CA ASN A 120 8.14 11.07 15.14
C ASN A 120 8.14 12.05 13.96
N LEU A 121 6.98 12.25 13.35
CA LEU A 121 6.76 13.25 12.30
C LEU A 121 6.27 14.55 12.94
N THR A 122 7.06 15.61 12.84
CA THR A 122 6.74 16.91 13.46
C THR A 122 6.06 17.91 12.53
N ALA A 123 6.01 17.61 11.22
CA ALA A 123 5.42 18.48 10.21
C ALA A 123 3.90 18.36 10.10
N ALA A 124 3.33 17.25 10.58
CA ALA A 124 1.88 17.03 10.58
C ALA A 124 1.23 17.77 11.77
N PRO A 125 0.03 18.37 11.62
CA PRO A 125 -0.58 19.23 12.64
C PRO A 125 -0.75 18.60 14.04
N TYR A 126 -0.98 17.28 14.09
CA TYR A 126 -1.11 16.54 15.36
C TYR A 126 -0.04 15.47 15.51
N GLY A 127 1.10 15.67 14.85
CA GLY A 127 2.20 14.72 14.84
C GLY A 127 1.91 13.48 13.99
N GLY A 128 2.62 12.40 14.31
CA GLY A 128 2.60 11.15 13.56
C GLY A 128 3.93 10.43 13.73
N ALA A 129 4.11 9.33 12.99
CA ALA A 129 5.37 8.59 13.02
C ALA A 129 5.66 7.86 11.72
N ARG A 130 6.95 7.52 11.57
CA ARG A 130 7.49 6.60 10.58
C ARG A 130 7.53 5.19 11.15
N TYR A 131 6.93 4.24 10.46
CA TYR A 131 6.90 2.83 10.82
C TYR A 131 7.71 2.00 9.82
N PRO A 132 8.67 1.17 10.25
CA PRO A 132 9.31 0.22 9.36
C PRO A 132 8.31 -0.91 9.02
N VAL A 133 8.21 -1.23 7.74
CA VAL A 133 7.31 -2.27 7.22
C VAL A 133 8.13 -3.38 6.57
N VAL A 134 7.80 -4.63 6.90
CA VAL A 134 8.36 -5.81 6.24
C VAL A 134 7.24 -6.53 5.50
N ALA A 135 7.37 -6.62 4.17
CA ALA A 135 6.52 -7.45 3.33
C ALA A 135 7.18 -8.83 3.17
N ARG A 136 6.46 -9.88 3.54
CA ARG A 136 6.85 -11.27 3.37
C ARG A 136 5.94 -11.99 2.40
N MET A 137 6.50 -13.02 1.78
CA MET A 137 5.78 -13.99 0.98
C MET A 137 6.56 -15.30 1.05
N ASP A 138 5.87 -16.41 1.35
CA ASP A 138 6.51 -17.72 1.48
C ASP A 138 7.64 -17.67 2.53
N GLU A 139 7.33 -17.09 3.71
CA GLU A 139 8.21 -16.89 4.87
C GLU A 139 9.48 -16.04 4.62
N ARG A 140 9.65 -15.55 3.39
CA ARG A 140 10.84 -14.82 2.96
C ARG A 140 10.50 -13.36 2.75
N ILE A 141 11.46 -12.50 3.06
CA ILE A 141 11.32 -11.06 2.87
C ILE A 141 11.28 -10.78 1.38
N PHE A 142 10.20 -10.12 0.97
CA PHE A 142 9.97 -9.69 -0.40
C PHE A 142 10.39 -8.23 -0.59
N ALA A 143 10.04 -7.37 0.37
CA ALA A 143 10.48 -5.97 0.41
C ALA A 143 10.54 -5.46 1.85
N ARG A 144 11.35 -4.41 2.04
CA ARG A 144 11.35 -3.56 3.24
C ARG A 144 11.20 -2.11 2.82
N PHE A 145 10.44 -1.34 3.57
CA PHE A 145 10.20 0.07 3.33
C PHE A 145 9.70 0.74 4.61
N HIS A 146 9.47 2.05 4.57
CA HIS A 146 8.80 2.74 5.65
C HIS A 146 7.43 3.26 5.21
N LEU A 147 6.54 3.36 6.19
CA LEU A 147 5.27 4.05 6.05
C LEU A 147 5.26 5.22 7.04
N ASP A 148 5.10 6.43 6.50
CA ASP A 148 4.94 7.66 7.26
C ASP A 148 3.44 7.93 7.42
N ALA A 149 2.95 7.96 8.66
CA ALA A 149 1.55 8.30 8.94
C ALA A 149 1.50 9.60 9.75
N GLY A 150 1.09 10.69 9.10
CA GLY A 150 0.82 11.98 9.73
C GLY A 150 -0.66 12.13 10.11
N VAL A 151 -0.96 12.93 11.13
CA VAL A 151 -2.33 13.15 11.60
C VAL A 151 -2.79 14.58 11.35
N GLY A 152 -3.94 14.70 10.70
CA GLY A 152 -4.73 15.92 10.53
C GLY A 152 -4.19 16.92 9.53
N ASP A 153 -3.46 16.47 8.51
CA ASP A 153 -3.19 17.33 7.36
C ASP A 153 -4.50 17.78 6.71
N LEU A 154 -4.49 18.97 6.13
CA LEU A 154 -5.64 19.45 5.36
C LEU A 154 -5.75 18.63 4.08
N VAL A 155 -6.88 17.93 3.94
CA VAL A 155 -7.23 17.15 2.76
C VAL A 155 -8.32 17.91 2.02
N SER A 156 -8.03 18.37 0.80
CA SER A 156 -9.00 19.10 -0.02
C SER A 156 -9.68 18.15 -1.02
N PRO A 157 -10.99 17.89 -0.91
CA PRO A 157 -11.73 17.12 -1.92
C PRO A 157 -11.88 17.91 -3.24
N PRO A 158 -12.19 17.22 -4.37
CA PRO A 158 -12.40 15.79 -4.47
C PRO A 158 -11.07 15.02 -4.43
N LEU A 159 -11.09 13.87 -3.77
CA LEU A 159 -9.97 12.93 -3.82
C LEU A 159 -10.04 12.18 -5.15
N GLU A 160 -8.91 12.08 -5.84
CA GLU A 160 -8.82 11.26 -7.05
C GLU A 160 -8.91 9.80 -6.68
N THR A 161 -9.21 8.94 -7.64
CA THR A 161 -9.29 7.48 -7.51
C THR A 161 -8.35 6.90 -8.58
N ILE A 162 -7.23 6.30 -8.18
CA ILE A 162 -6.28 5.67 -9.13
C ILE A 162 -6.42 4.15 -9.12
N ILE A 163 -6.25 3.51 -10.28
CA ILE A 163 -6.11 2.06 -10.41
C ILE A 163 -4.63 1.74 -10.59
N CYS A 164 -4.06 0.94 -9.69
CA CYS A 164 -2.66 0.53 -9.75
C CYS A 164 -2.40 -0.44 -10.92
N ARG A 165 -1.11 -0.63 -11.25
CA ARG A 165 -0.70 -1.63 -12.23
C ARG A 165 -1.18 -3.01 -11.80
N ASP A 166 -1.68 -3.77 -12.77
CA ASP A 166 -2.12 -5.15 -12.52
C ASP A 166 -0.94 -6.12 -12.47
N TRP A 167 -0.26 -6.13 -11.31
CA TRP A 167 0.89 -7.00 -11.05
C TRP A 167 0.51 -8.48 -10.99
N LEU A 168 -0.73 -8.79 -10.58
CA LEU A 168 -1.17 -10.13 -10.20
C LEU A 168 -2.24 -10.71 -11.14
N ALA A 169 -2.44 -10.08 -12.32
CA ALA A 169 -3.30 -10.55 -13.40
C ALA A 169 -3.10 -12.05 -13.71
N PHE A 170 -1.85 -12.49 -13.69
CA PHE A 170 -1.47 -13.88 -13.97
C PHE A 170 -2.04 -14.91 -12.99
N ALA A 171 -2.52 -14.45 -11.83
CA ALA A 171 -3.16 -15.26 -10.80
C ALA A 171 -4.65 -14.91 -10.63
N GLY A 172 -5.20 -14.03 -11.46
CA GLY A 172 -6.59 -13.57 -11.36
C GLY A 172 -6.88 -12.70 -10.14
N ILE A 173 -5.87 -12.05 -9.56
CA ILE A 173 -6.02 -11.20 -8.37
C ILE A 173 -6.08 -9.74 -8.81
N GLN A 174 -7.12 -9.03 -8.38
CA GLN A 174 -7.37 -7.64 -8.78
C GLN A 174 -6.36 -6.66 -8.17
N PRO A 175 -5.97 -5.59 -8.92
CA PRO A 175 -5.00 -4.61 -8.46
C PRO A 175 -5.50 -3.76 -7.29
N SER A 176 -6.79 -3.43 -7.25
CA SER A 176 -7.42 -2.62 -6.20
C SER A 176 -8.79 -3.21 -5.78
N PRO A 177 -9.24 -2.92 -4.54
CA PRO A 177 -10.60 -3.23 -4.09
C PRO A 177 -11.65 -2.48 -4.92
N GLY A 178 -12.69 -3.18 -5.40
CA GLY A 178 -13.86 -2.56 -6.05
C GLY A 178 -13.98 -2.74 -7.57
N SER A 179 -13.14 -3.52 -8.24
CA SER A 179 -13.21 -3.71 -9.71
C SER A 179 -14.27 -4.73 -10.21
N ASP A 180 -15.15 -5.23 -9.33
CA ASP A 180 -16.08 -6.32 -9.66
C ASP A 180 -17.39 -5.86 -10.33
N ASP A 181 -17.59 -4.57 -10.58
CA ASP A 181 -18.83 -4.05 -11.16
C ASP A 181 -18.59 -3.22 -12.44
N ARG A 182 -18.76 -3.85 -13.60
CA ARG A 182 -18.75 -3.18 -14.92
C ARG A 182 -19.92 -2.20 -15.11
N SER A 183 -20.82 -2.05 -14.14
CA SER A 183 -21.87 -1.04 -14.12
C SER A 183 -21.65 0.12 -13.13
N ARG A 184 -20.51 0.16 -12.42
CA ARG A 184 -20.13 1.24 -11.48
C ARG A 184 -18.73 1.81 -11.74
N ALA A 185 -18.49 2.27 -12.97
CA ALA A 185 -17.21 2.88 -13.36
C ALA A 185 -16.93 4.29 -12.77
N ALA A 186 -17.58 4.69 -11.67
CA ALA A 186 -17.46 6.05 -11.12
C ALA A 186 -16.78 6.17 -9.74
N SER A 187 -16.50 5.07 -9.01
CA SER A 187 -16.01 5.18 -7.62
C SER A 187 -14.87 4.24 -7.19
N SER A 188 -14.31 3.39 -8.06
CA SER A 188 -13.29 2.42 -7.63
C SER A 188 -11.86 2.92 -7.85
N GLY A 189 -11.26 3.55 -6.81
CA GLY A 189 -9.82 3.74 -6.70
C GLY A 189 -9.37 4.54 -5.48
N TRP A 190 -8.06 4.78 -5.42
CA TRP A 190 -7.37 5.36 -4.25
C TRP A 190 -7.65 6.83 -4.11
N ALA A 191 -8.30 7.24 -3.00
CA ALA A 191 -8.36 8.62 -2.55
C ALA A 191 -6.95 9.22 -2.40
N ILE A 192 -6.52 10.00 -3.40
CA ILE A 192 -5.23 10.70 -3.40
C ILE A 192 -5.47 12.19 -3.19
N GLY A 193 -4.72 12.76 -2.26
CA GLY A 193 -4.70 14.19 -1.92
C GLY A 193 -3.36 14.85 -2.23
#